data_AF-A0AAV5DD40-F1
#
_entry.id   AF-A0AAV5DD40-F1
#
_cell.length_a   1.000
_cell.length_b   1.000
_cell.length_c   1.000
_cell.angle_alpha   90.00
_cell.angle_beta   90.00
_cell.angle_gamma   90.00
#
_symmetry.space_group_name_H-M   'P 1'
#
loop_
_entity.id
_entity.type
_entity.pdbx_description
1 polymer ?
#
loop_
_entity_poly.entity_id
_entity_poly.type
_entity_poly.pdbx_seq_one_letter_code
_entity_poly.pdbx_strand_id
1 'polypeptide(L)'
;MLPKWKAAEGGGGGCAAGGGGGDQRRRCVAASLSMLIAATLAFLAYVAFFPDDGAGGLYRLWRCQDCAGDLLGEFPGDAAAADGPTPAGGRRRPPTTLSHVVFGIGASARTWDQRRGYAELWWRPGQMRGHVWLDEEPVGPAPWPAATCPPYRVSANASRFGDRASASRMARIVADSFLAVTAELRNNYTAAAREDEVRWFVMGDDDTVFFPDNLVSVLNKYDHEELYYVGAPSESVEQDVMHSYGMAFGGGGFAVSYPAAAALAKAIDGCLERYRWFYGSDQRVQACLSELGVPLTREPGFHQVNSAPFPSFFVLSKPRREEGGLNIDVAVSSVPATAQRLVGATHHLAAQVSGRLFPVTKFPRVDNVVLVQVDVRGDAYGMLAAHPVAPLVSLHHLDHIQPISPRGKTALDAVRPLVDASRYDPARALQQSFCYQHGPGGYTWSVSVAWGYTVQVYPWAVAPHELEVPLQTFRTWRSWADGPFVFNTRKLSPDDACARPAMFFLSRVRNETARSTVTEYARHDATPAGKVCDKASFRAASMVHTVKVFAPNMSESDWVRAPRRQCCKTRRTRWGSVLEVRIRRCGRGELTTP
;
A
#
# COMPACT_ATOMS: atom_id res chain seq x y z
N MET A 1 36.85 35.01 40.35
CA MET A 1 37.48 34.43 41.56
C MET A 1 36.46 33.53 42.26
N LEU A 2 36.93 32.64 43.15
CA LEU A 2 36.17 31.64 43.92
C LEU A 2 35.69 30.38 43.12
N PRO A 3 35.67 29.18 43.76
CA PRO A 3 36.34 28.02 43.15
C PRO A 3 35.58 26.67 43.14
N LYS A 4 36.24 25.67 42.56
CA LYS A 4 35.81 24.26 42.37
C LYS A 4 35.33 23.56 43.65
N TRP A 5 34.37 22.64 43.50
CA TRP A 5 34.09 21.54 44.43
C TRP A 5 34.23 20.17 43.75
N LYS A 6 34.62 19.15 44.50
CA LYS A 6 34.84 17.77 44.02
C LYS A 6 33.54 16.95 44.06
N ALA A 7 33.37 16.03 43.12
CA ALA A 7 32.41 14.93 43.24
C ALA A 7 33.02 13.77 44.05
N ALA A 8 32.17 13.02 44.76
CA ALA A 8 32.56 11.81 45.48
C ALA A 8 32.30 10.56 44.63
N GLU A 9 33.23 9.60 44.65
CA GLU A 9 33.08 8.33 43.94
C GLU A 9 32.28 7.32 44.79
N GLY A 10 31.23 6.74 44.19
CA GLY A 10 30.52 5.59 44.72
C GLY A 10 30.68 4.41 43.76
N GLY A 11 31.65 3.53 44.02
CA GLY A 11 32.09 2.51 43.07
C GLY A 11 31.08 1.37 42.85
N GLY A 12 30.65 1.18 41.61
CA GLY A 12 29.96 -0.03 41.15
C GLY A 12 30.96 -1.15 40.84
N GLY A 13 31.08 -2.14 41.72
CA GLY A 13 31.94 -3.30 41.53
C GLY A 13 31.34 -4.35 40.59
N GLY A 14 31.54 -4.18 39.28
CA GLY A 14 31.23 -5.21 38.28
C GLY A 14 32.15 -6.44 38.39
N CYS A 15 31.66 -7.62 38.00
CA CYS A 15 32.45 -8.85 38.00
C CYS A 15 33.49 -8.84 36.87
N ALA A 16 34.68 -8.31 37.16
CA ALA A 16 35.86 -8.41 36.30
C ALA A 16 36.68 -9.68 36.59
N ALA A 17 37.32 -10.24 35.56
CA ALA A 17 38.13 -11.45 35.69
C ALA A 17 39.46 -11.18 36.41
N GLY A 18 39.70 -11.90 37.50
CA GLY A 18 40.96 -11.89 38.26
C GLY A 18 41.09 -13.18 39.08
N GLY A 19 42.31 -13.71 39.21
CA GLY A 19 42.56 -15.04 39.79
C GLY A 19 42.21 -15.14 41.28
N GLY A 20 41.42 -16.17 41.64
CA GLY A 20 40.95 -16.41 43.01
C GLY A 20 40.04 -17.63 43.10
N GLY A 21 40.48 -18.77 42.55
CA GLY A 21 39.64 -19.94 42.33
C GLY A 21 39.21 -20.67 43.61
N GLY A 22 37.91 -20.68 43.89
CA GLY A 22 37.32 -21.50 44.95
C GLY A 22 36.01 -20.94 45.49
N ASP A 23 36.11 -19.99 46.42
CA ASP A 23 34.97 -19.55 47.24
C ASP A 23 33.97 -18.66 46.47
N GLN A 24 34.44 -17.81 45.56
CA GLN A 24 33.58 -16.93 44.76
C GLN A 24 32.66 -17.73 43.82
N ARG A 25 33.13 -18.86 43.28
CA ARG A 25 32.33 -19.74 42.41
C ARG A 25 31.20 -20.41 43.18
N ARG A 26 31.41 -20.78 44.44
CA ARG A 26 30.37 -21.33 45.33
C ARG A 26 29.27 -20.31 45.63
N ARG A 27 29.64 -19.05 45.88
CA ARG A 27 28.68 -17.97 46.17
C ARG A 27 27.80 -17.63 44.95
N CYS A 28 28.37 -17.57 43.74
CA CYS A 28 27.59 -17.38 42.51
C CYS A 28 26.65 -18.56 42.23
N VAL A 29 27.13 -19.81 42.38
CA VAL A 29 26.27 -21.01 42.20
C VAL A 29 25.13 -21.03 43.23
N ALA A 30 25.40 -20.72 44.50
CA ALA A 30 24.36 -20.64 45.53
C ALA A 30 23.30 -19.56 45.22
N ALA A 31 23.71 -18.37 44.76
CA ALA A 31 22.77 -17.31 44.37
C ALA A 31 21.90 -17.72 43.16
N SER A 32 22.49 -18.34 42.13
CA SER A 32 21.75 -18.86 40.98
C SER A 32 20.79 -20.00 41.35
N LEU A 33 21.22 -20.91 42.25
CA LEU A 33 20.37 -22.01 42.72
C LEU A 33 19.18 -21.49 43.53
N SER A 34 19.39 -20.49 44.40
CA SER A 34 18.32 -19.84 45.17
C SER A 34 17.31 -19.13 44.27
N MET A 35 17.76 -18.43 43.21
CA MET A 35 16.88 -17.83 42.21
C MET A 35 16.06 -18.89 41.45
N LEU A 36 16.68 -20.02 41.09
CA LEU A 36 16.00 -21.13 40.41
C LEU A 36 14.93 -21.78 41.30
N ILE A 37 15.25 -22.01 42.58
CA ILE A 37 14.31 -22.55 43.57
C ILE A 37 13.14 -21.58 43.79
N ALA A 38 13.40 -20.27 43.94
CA ALA A 38 12.36 -19.26 44.10
C ALA A 38 11.43 -19.18 42.87
N ALA A 39 11.99 -19.20 41.66
CA ALA A 39 11.21 -19.21 40.42
C ALA A 39 10.37 -20.49 40.27
N THR A 40 10.93 -21.64 40.65
CA THR A 40 10.23 -22.93 40.61
C THR A 40 9.07 -22.97 41.62
N LEU A 41 9.29 -22.49 42.85
CA LEU A 41 8.23 -22.38 43.86
C LEU A 41 7.14 -21.38 43.45
N ALA A 42 7.51 -20.25 42.83
CA ALA A 42 6.53 -19.30 42.29
C ALA A 42 5.71 -19.89 41.13
N PHE A 43 6.33 -20.67 40.24
CA PHE A 43 5.63 -21.38 39.17
C PHE A 43 4.71 -22.49 39.71
N LEU A 44 5.16 -23.27 40.68
CA LEU A 44 4.33 -24.29 41.34
C LEU A 44 3.16 -23.67 42.12
N ALA A 45 3.37 -22.52 42.78
CA ALA A 45 2.29 -21.76 43.40
C ALA A 45 1.31 -21.23 42.34
N TYR A 46 1.78 -20.70 41.21
CA TYR A 46 0.93 -20.29 40.10
C TYR A 46 0.06 -21.44 39.59
N VAL A 47 0.64 -22.61 39.31
CA VAL A 47 -0.11 -23.79 38.83
C VAL A 47 -1.07 -24.34 39.91
N ALA A 48 -0.74 -24.21 41.20
CA ALA A 48 -1.61 -24.67 42.30
C ALA A 48 -2.79 -23.72 42.60
N PHE A 49 -2.63 -22.41 42.39
CA PHE A 49 -3.69 -21.41 42.58
C PHE A 49 -4.48 -21.10 41.30
N PHE A 50 -3.95 -21.47 40.13
CA PHE A 50 -4.61 -21.40 38.83
C PHE A 50 -4.58 -22.78 38.15
N PRO A 51 -5.34 -23.77 38.65
CA PRO A 51 -5.56 -25.01 37.92
C PRO A 51 -6.19 -24.70 36.55
N ASP A 52 -5.87 -25.51 35.55
CA ASP A 52 -6.37 -25.34 34.18
C ASP A 52 -7.66 -26.16 34.00
N ASP A 53 -8.77 -25.70 34.59
CA ASP A 53 -10.09 -26.31 34.45
C ASP A 53 -10.76 -26.00 33.08
N GLY A 54 -10.01 -26.19 31.99
CA GLY A 54 -10.51 -26.49 30.63
C GLY A 54 -11.39 -25.44 29.94
N ALA A 55 -11.64 -24.29 30.57
CA ALA A 55 -12.66 -23.33 30.16
C ALA A 55 -12.21 -21.86 30.25
N GLY A 56 -11.17 -21.50 29.47
CA GLY A 56 -11.04 -20.13 28.96
C GLY A 56 -10.50 -19.05 29.92
N GLY A 57 -9.45 -19.37 30.69
CA GLY A 57 -8.83 -18.46 31.65
C GLY A 57 -7.97 -17.34 31.06
N LEU A 58 -8.57 -16.31 30.43
CA LEU A 58 -8.04 -14.93 30.40
C LEU A 58 -9.01 -13.85 29.86
N TYR A 59 -10.14 -14.24 29.25
CA TYR A 59 -11.04 -13.30 28.54
C TYR A 59 -12.07 -12.59 29.43
N ARG A 60 -12.06 -12.80 30.76
CA ARG A 60 -13.07 -12.24 31.68
C ARG A 60 -12.80 -10.82 32.19
N LEU A 61 -11.64 -10.22 31.91
CA LEU A 61 -11.32 -8.87 32.41
C LEU A 61 -11.90 -7.72 31.56
N TRP A 62 -12.51 -8.02 30.42
CA TRP A 62 -13.14 -7.04 29.53
C TRP A 62 -14.57 -7.46 29.18
N ARG A 63 -15.50 -7.31 30.14
CA ARG A 63 -16.93 -7.17 29.86
C ARG A 63 -17.39 -5.77 30.24
N CYS A 64 -17.97 -5.07 29.27
CA CYS A 64 -18.72 -3.85 29.51
C CYS A 64 -19.90 -4.18 30.44
N GLN A 65 -20.02 -3.46 31.56
CA GLN A 65 -20.88 -3.90 32.67
C GLN A 65 -22.36 -3.52 32.50
N ASP A 66 -22.71 -2.73 31.47
CA ASP A 66 -24.07 -2.24 31.18
C ASP A 66 -24.55 -2.57 29.74
N CYS A 67 -24.08 -3.67 29.15
CA CYS A 67 -24.56 -4.17 27.85
C CYS A 67 -25.20 -5.55 27.97
N ALA A 68 -26.26 -5.66 28.77
CA ALA A 68 -27.09 -6.84 28.89
C ALA A 68 -28.58 -6.43 28.98
N GLY A 69 -29.23 -6.32 27.84
CA GLY A 69 -30.69 -6.41 27.70
C GLY A 69 -30.99 -7.68 26.90
N ASP A 70 -31.89 -8.52 27.40
CA ASP A 70 -32.09 -9.89 26.93
C ASP A 70 -32.36 -10.02 25.43
N LEU A 71 -31.76 -11.04 24.81
CA LEU A 71 -32.44 -12.05 23.99
C LEU A 71 -31.44 -13.02 23.33
N LEU A 72 -31.46 -14.28 23.77
CA LEU A 72 -31.54 -15.53 22.97
C LEU A 72 -30.91 -16.71 23.74
N GLY A 73 -31.62 -17.85 23.71
CA GLY A 73 -31.38 -19.01 24.59
C GLY A 73 -30.38 -20.04 24.08
N GLU A 74 -30.33 -21.16 24.80
CA GLU A 74 -29.35 -22.24 24.67
C GLU A 74 -29.38 -22.98 23.32
N PHE A 75 -28.19 -23.35 22.84
CA PHE A 75 -28.00 -24.30 21.73
C PHE A 75 -27.56 -25.67 22.27
N PRO A 76 -28.25 -26.77 21.93
CA PRO A 76 -27.77 -28.12 22.15
C PRO A 76 -27.24 -28.79 20.86
N GLY A 77 -26.02 -29.34 20.94
CA GLY A 77 -25.66 -30.64 20.34
C GLY A 77 -25.42 -30.73 18.83
N ASP A 78 -24.20 -31.14 18.46
CA ASP A 78 -23.78 -31.44 17.09
C ASP A 78 -24.41 -32.70 16.45
N ALA A 79 -24.27 -32.74 15.12
CA ALA A 79 -24.19 -33.92 14.24
C ALA A 79 -25.48 -34.54 13.64
N ALA A 80 -25.80 -34.14 12.40
CA ALA A 80 -26.10 -35.08 11.30
C ALA A 80 -26.00 -34.45 9.89
N ALA A 81 -25.30 -35.17 9.00
CA ALA A 81 -25.41 -35.27 7.54
C ALA A 81 -26.03 -34.13 6.67
N ALA A 82 -25.19 -33.61 5.78
CA ALA A 82 -25.45 -33.37 4.35
C ALA A 82 -26.90 -33.41 3.81
N ASP A 83 -27.54 -32.24 3.71
CA ASP A 83 -27.95 -31.68 2.42
C ASP A 83 -28.15 -30.16 2.57
N GLY A 84 -27.40 -29.36 1.81
CA GLY A 84 -27.40 -27.90 1.97
C GLY A 84 -28.65 -27.27 1.36
N PRO A 85 -29.44 -26.46 2.10
CA PRO A 85 -30.58 -25.77 1.52
C PRO A 85 -30.10 -24.75 0.49
N THR A 86 -30.65 -24.82 -0.72
CA THR A 86 -30.45 -23.81 -1.78
C THR A 86 -30.72 -22.40 -1.24
N PRO A 87 -29.84 -21.41 -1.49
CA PRO A 87 -30.06 -20.06 -0.99
C PRO A 87 -31.34 -19.46 -1.58
N ALA A 88 -32.33 -19.22 -0.72
CA ALA A 88 -33.58 -18.61 -1.12
C ALA A 88 -33.35 -17.13 -1.49
N GLY A 89 -33.40 -16.83 -2.79
CA GLY A 89 -33.93 -15.55 -3.30
C GLY A 89 -33.28 -14.25 -2.82
N GLY A 90 -32.02 -14.25 -2.39
CA GLY A 90 -31.30 -13.01 -2.07
C GLY A 90 -31.30 -12.05 -3.27
N ARG A 91 -32.00 -10.90 -3.15
CA ARG A 91 -32.04 -9.88 -4.22
C ARG A 91 -30.61 -9.43 -4.51
N ARG A 92 -30.06 -9.82 -5.66
CA ARG A 92 -28.75 -9.37 -6.12
C ARG A 92 -28.80 -7.84 -6.29
N ARG A 93 -28.21 -7.12 -5.32
CA ARG A 93 -28.22 -5.65 -5.28
C ARG A 93 -27.55 -5.06 -6.53
N PRO A 94 -27.93 -3.84 -6.95
CA PRO A 94 -27.22 -3.16 -8.03
C PRO A 94 -25.76 -2.91 -7.62
N PRO A 95 -24.79 -3.06 -8.55
CA PRO A 95 -23.38 -2.81 -8.24
C PRO A 95 -23.17 -1.37 -7.77
N THR A 96 -22.14 -1.17 -6.97
CA THR A 96 -21.63 0.16 -6.60
C THR A 96 -21.21 0.89 -7.87
N THR A 97 -21.49 2.18 -7.91
CA THR A 97 -21.12 3.13 -8.97
C THR A 97 -20.47 4.36 -8.32
N LEU A 98 -19.91 5.28 -9.11
CA LEU A 98 -19.32 6.52 -8.60
C LEU A 98 -20.28 7.36 -7.75
N SER A 99 -21.58 7.36 -8.08
CA SER A 99 -22.59 8.07 -7.31
C SER A 99 -22.79 7.51 -5.90
N HIS A 100 -22.35 6.28 -5.61
CA HIS A 100 -22.45 5.69 -4.26
C HIS A 100 -21.27 6.05 -3.34
N VAL A 101 -20.19 6.63 -3.89
CA VAL A 101 -18.93 6.93 -3.20
C VAL A 101 -18.86 8.40 -2.80
N VAL A 102 -18.33 8.70 -1.61
CA VAL A 102 -18.08 10.06 -1.12
C VAL A 102 -16.57 10.25 -0.94
N PHE A 103 -15.97 11.19 -1.67
CA PHE A 103 -14.55 11.51 -1.54
C PHE A 103 -14.31 12.62 -0.50
N GLY A 104 -13.43 12.39 0.47
CA GLY A 104 -12.91 13.40 1.39
C GLY A 104 -11.44 13.65 1.08
N ILE A 105 -11.14 14.78 0.43
CA ILE A 105 -9.76 15.14 0.05
C ILE A 105 -9.18 16.07 1.10
N GLY A 106 -8.12 15.67 1.78
CA GLY A 106 -7.44 16.52 2.76
C GLY A 106 -6.49 17.50 2.10
N ALA A 107 -6.58 18.78 2.46
CA ALA A 107 -5.79 19.85 1.84
C ALA A 107 -5.49 20.99 2.82
N SER A 108 -4.62 21.92 2.39
CA SER A 108 -4.47 23.24 3.01
C SER A 108 -4.92 24.34 2.05
N ALA A 109 -5.67 25.32 2.56
CA ALA A 109 -6.11 26.49 1.82
C ALA A 109 -4.94 27.25 1.18
N ARG A 110 -3.74 27.19 1.78
CA ARG A 110 -2.53 27.89 1.33
C ARG A 110 -1.84 27.21 0.15
N THR A 111 -1.94 25.89 0.03
CA THR A 111 -1.30 25.09 -1.02
C THR A 111 -2.26 24.68 -2.13
N TRP A 112 -3.57 24.76 -1.88
CA TRP A 112 -4.60 24.29 -2.79
C TRP A 112 -4.41 24.77 -4.24
N ASP A 113 -4.24 26.07 -4.47
CA ASP A 113 -4.08 26.60 -5.83
C ASP A 113 -2.83 26.10 -6.57
N GLN A 114 -1.83 25.59 -5.86
CA GLN A 114 -0.62 24.99 -6.44
C GLN A 114 -0.81 23.49 -6.75
N ARG A 115 -1.70 22.80 -6.01
CA ARG A 115 -1.87 21.34 -6.05
C ARG A 115 -3.17 20.86 -6.70
N ARG A 116 -4.22 21.68 -6.72
CA ARG A 116 -5.57 21.35 -7.22
C ARG A 116 -5.61 20.72 -8.60
N GLY A 117 -4.61 21.02 -9.45
CA GLY A 117 -4.46 20.40 -10.77
C GLY A 117 -4.46 18.86 -10.72
N TYR A 118 -3.96 18.24 -9.64
CA TYR A 118 -4.04 16.79 -9.44
C TYR A 118 -5.47 16.31 -9.22
N ALA A 119 -6.26 16.99 -8.39
CA ALA A 119 -7.69 16.70 -8.21
C ALA A 119 -8.48 16.91 -9.51
N GLU A 120 -8.21 18.01 -10.23
CA GLU A 120 -8.85 18.33 -11.52
C GLU A 120 -8.58 17.30 -12.62
N LEU A 121 -7.51 16.48 -12.54
CA LEU A 121 -7.23 15.43 -13.52
C LEU A 121 -8.24 14.28 -13.47
N TRP A 122 -8.70 13.90 -12.28
CA TRP A 122 -9.52 12.69 -12.09
C TRP A 122 -10.96 12.97 -11.65
N TRP A 123 -11.21 14.12 -11.00
CA TRP A 123 -12.54 14.54 -10.59
C TRP A 123 -13.50 14.66 -11.79
N ARG A 124 -14.77 14.32 -11.58
CA ARG A 124 -15.83 14.41 -12.59
C ARG A 124 -17.01 15.20 -12.02
N PRO A 125 -17.05 16.53 -12.23
CA PRO A 125 -18.15 17.37 -11.79
C PRO A 125 -19.51 16.80 -12.21
N GLY A 126 -20.46 16.74 -11.27
CA GLY A 126 -21.80 16.19 -11.49
C GLY A 126 -21.91 14.67 -11.58
N GLN A 127 -20.80 13.91 -11.54
CA GLN A 127 -20.80 12.44 -11.49
C GLN A 127 -20.26 11.88 -10.17
N MET A 128 -19.55 12.71 -9.40
CA MET A 128 -18.92 12.37 -8.12
C MET A 128 -19.43 13.33 -7.03
N ARG A 129 -19.44 12.84 -5.80
CA ARG A 129 -19.76 13.62 -4.60
C ARG A 129 -18.65 13.48 -3.55
N GLY A 130 -18.47 14.50 -2.74
CA GLY A 130 -17.30 14.63 -1.89
C GLY A 130 -16.92 16.09 -1.65
N HIS A 131 -15.93 16.31 -0.79
CA HIS A 131 -15.46 17.64 -0.40
C HIS A 131 -13.94 17.67 -0.23
N VAL A 132 -13.34 18.82 -0.55
CA VAL A 132 -12.00 19.20 -0.11
C VAL A 132 -12.09 19.75 1.32
N TRP A 133 -11.39 19.13 2.27
CA TRP A 133 -11.37 19.50 3.68
C TRP A 133 -10.15 20.37 4.00
N LEU A 134 -10.38 21.67 4.08
CA LEU A 134 -9.36 22.70 4.32
C LEU A 134 -9.10 22.91 5.82
N ASP A 135 -7.94 23.47 6.16
CA ASP A 135 -7.59 23.99 7.50
C ASP A 135 -8.33 25.28 7.86
N GLU A 136 -8.43 26.19 6.90
CA GLU A 136 -9.03 27.52 7.05
C GLU A 136 -9.84 27.89 5.80
N GLU A 137 -10.59 29.00 5.87
CA GLU A 137 -11.33 29.51 4.72
C GLU A 137 -10.34 29.92 3.60
N PRO A 138 -10.57 29.57 2.32
CA PRO A 138 -9.65 29.91 1.25
C PRO A 138 -9.64 31.43 0.98
N VAL A 139 -8.61 32.11 1.47
CA VAL A 139 -8.39 33.55 1.28
C VAL A 139 -7.71 33.79 -0.07
N GLY A 140 -8.48 34.17 -1.09
CA GLY A 140 -7.97 34.49 -2.41
C GLY A 140 -8.84 35.50 -3.17
N PRO A 141 -8.29 36.21 -4.17
CA PRO A 141 -9.05 37.15 -4.99
C PRO A 141 -9.93 36.46 -6.05
N ALA A 142 -9.70 35.17 -6.30
CA ALA A 142 -10.47 34.36 -7.24
C ALA A 142 -11.52 33.51 -6.51
N PRO A 143 -12.75 33.36 -7.05
CA PRO A 143 -13.75 32.46 -6.50
C PRO A 143 -13.31 30.99 -6.63
N TRP A 144 -13.86 30.12 -5.78
CA TRP A 144 -13.58 28.68 -5.83
C TRP A 144 -13.89 28.09 -7.22
N PRO A 145 -12.99 27.28 -7.82
CA PRO A 145 -13.14 26.75 -9.18
C PRO A 145 -14.13 25.56 -9.24
N ALA A 146 -15.39 25.80 -8.86
CA ALA A 146 -16.45 24.78 -8.77
C ALA A 146 -16.79 24.07 -10.10
N ALA A 147 -16.33 24.60 -11.24
CA ALA A 147 -16.50 23.97 -12.55
C ALA A 147 -15.53 22.79 -12.79
N THR A 148 -14.40 22.74 -12.09
CA THR A 148 -13.33 21.73 -12.28
C THR A 148 -12.98 20.98 -11.00
N CYS A 149 -13.09 21.64 -9.84
CA CYS A 149 -12.77 21.07 -8.52
C CYS A 149 -14.02 20.52 -7.80
N PRO A 150 -13.84 19.60 -6.84
CA PRO A 150 -14.86 19.30 -5.84
C PRO A 150 -15.21 20.57 -5.02
N PRO A 151 -16.40 20.65 -4.39
CA PRO A 151 -16.69 21.69 -3.39
C PRO A 151 -15.76 21.54 -2.18
N TYR A 152 -15.63 22.58 -1.36
CA TYR A 152 -14.82 22.54 -0.12
C TYR A 152 -15.67 22.60 1.15
N ARG A 153 -15.04 22.23 2.27
CA ARG A 153 -15.48 22.50 3.64
C ARG A 153 -14.27 22.85 4.49
N VAL A 154 -14.47 23.70 5.50
CA VAL A 154 -13.45 23.94 6.53
C VAL A 154 -13.57 22.88 7.62
N SER A 155 -12.44 22.30 8.01
CA SER A 155 -12.35 21.30 9.06
C SER A 155 -12.72 21.87 10.43
N ALA A 156 -13.24 21.04 11.33
CA ALA A 156 -13.44 21.44 12.72
C ALA A 156 -12.11 21.85 13.40
N ASN A 157 -12.19 22.80 14.35
CA ASN A 157 -11.01 23.30 15.05
C ASN A 157 -10.34 22.19 15.89
N ALA A 158 -9.08 21.87 15.54
CA ALA A 158 -8.28 20.83 16.18
C ALA A 158 -7.16 21.38 17.10
N SER A 159 -7.20 22.67 17.46
CA SER A 159 -6.15 23.32 18.28
C SER A 159 -5.88 22.62 19.62
N ARG A 160 -6.89 21.91 20.17
CA ARG A 160 -6.76 21.08 21.39
C ARG A 160 -5.71 19.97 21.28
N PHE A 161 -5.29 19.61 20.07
CA PHE A 161 -4.23 18.63 19.81
C PHE A 161 -2.84 19.25 19.58
N GLY A 162 -2.67 20.57 19.78
CA GLY A 162 -1.38 21.25 19.74
C GLY A 162 -0.64 21.08 18.41
N ASP A 163 0.62 20.63 18.47
CA ASP A 163 1.48 20.33 17.32
C ASP A 163 0.90 19.23 16.40
N ARG A 164 -0.07 18.44 16.90
CA ARG A 164 -0.75 17.38 16.15
C ARG A 164 -2.15 17.78 15.64
N ALA A 165 -2.49 19.07 15.65
CA ALA A 165 -3.75 19.58 15.13
C ALA A 165 -3.99 19.12 13.67
N SER A 166 -3.03 19.31 12.76
CA SER A 166 -3.17 18.93 11.35
C SER A 166 -3.43 17.44 11.15
N ALA A 167 -2.61 16.57 11.77
CA ALA A 167 -2.81 15.12 11.73
C ALA A 167 -4.17 14.70 12.31
N SER A 168 -4.66 15.40 13.34
CA SER A 168 -5.96 15.15 13.95
C SER A 168 -7.13 15.62 13.07
N ARG A 169 -7.01 16.73 12.33
CA ARG A 169 -8.00 17.13 11.32
C ARG A 169 -8.10 16.10 10.20
N MET A 170 -6.95 15.72 9.63
CA MET A 170 -6.87 14.75 8.53
C MET A 170 -7.47 13.39 8.92
N ALA A 171 -7.20 12.91 10.13
CA ALA A 171 -7.78 11.67 10.65
C ALA A 171 -9.31 11.71 10.84
N ARG A 172 -9.94 12.89 10.92
CA ARG A 172 -11.40 13.04 11.01
C ARG A 172 -12.11 13.01 9.66
N ILE A 173 -11.41 13.19 8.53
CA ILE A 173 -12.03 13.47 7.22
C ILE A 173 -13.15 12.48 6.85
N VAL A 174 -12.97 11.17 7.10
CA VAL A 174 -14.02 10.17 6.86
C VAL A 174 -15.23 10.35 7.78
N ALA A 175 -15.01 10.58 9.08
CA ALA A 175 -16.06 10.82 10.06
C ALA A 175 -16.81 12.13 9.79
N ASP A 176 -16.10 13.22 9.54
CA ASP A 176 -16.70 14.54 9.27
C ASP A 176 -17.42 14.53 7.90
N SER A 177 -16.95 13.75 6.91
CA SER A 177 -17.69 13.49 5.65
C SER A 177 -18.97 12.69 5.86
N PHE A 178 -18.94 11.65 6.72
CA PHE A 178 -20.14 10.92 7.11
C PHE A 178 -21.17 11.82 7.81
N LEU A 179 -20.71 12.67 8.73
CA LEU A 179 -21.57 13.63 9.45
C LEU A 179 -22.18 14.68 8.51
N ALA A 180 -21.40 15.24 7.57
CA ALA A 180 -21.90 16.17 6.57
C ALA A 180 -23.02 15.56 5.70
N VAL A 181 -22.77 14.38 5.14
CA VAL A 181 -23.73 13.68 4.26
C VAL A 181 -24.98 13.25 5.01
N THR A 182 -24.86 12.75 6.25
CA THR A 182 -26.04 12.37 7.04
C THR A 182 -26.85 13.58 7.54
N ALA A 183 -26.23 14.75 7.71
CA ALA A 183 -26.97 15.99 7.97
C ALA A 183 -27.78 16.45 6.74
N GLU A 184 -27.21 16.34 5.53
CA GLU A 184 -27.90 16.65 4.27
C GLU A 184 -29.09 15.73 4.00
N LEU A 185 -28.90 14.41 4.16
CA LEU A 185 -29.96 13.42 3.98
C LEU A 185 -31.12 13.59 4.97
N ARG A 186 -30.84 14.00 6.22
CA ARG A 186 -31.90 14.32 7.21
C ARG A 186 -32.75 15.51 6.81
N ASN A 187 -32.19 16.49 6.11
CA ASN A 187 -32.88 17.71 5.70
C ASN A 187 -33.67 17.52 4.38
N ASN A 188 -33.46 16.43 3.64
CA ASN A 188 -34.04 16.20 2.31
C ASN A 188 -34.82 14.86 2.23
N TYR A 189 -35.66 14.58 3.22
CA TYR A 189 -36.37 13.31 3.37
C TYR A 189 -37.51 13.12 2.33
N THR A 190 -37.13 12.77 1.10
CA THR A 190 -38.05 12.38 0.02
C THR A 190 -37.76 10.95 -0.45
N ALA A 191 -38.70 10.34 -1.18
CA ALA A 191 -38.55 8.96 -1.67
C ALA A 191 -37.32 8.75 -2.60
N ALA A 192 -36.80 9.83 -3.19
CA ALA A 192 -35.56 9.83 -3.98
C ALA A 192 -34.30 9.48 -3.16
N ALA A 193 -34.33 9.65 -1.83
CA ALA A 193 -33.21 9.31 -0.95
C ALA A 193 -32.82 7.82 -0.95
N ARG A 194 -33.64 6.94 -1.53
CA ARG A 194 -33.29 5.53 -1.79
C ARG A 194 -32.38 5.31 -2.99
N GLU A 195 -32.30 6.25 -3.93
CA GLU A 195 -31.39 6.17 -5.08
C GLU A 195 -30.05 6.89 -4.81
N ASP A 196 -30.01 7.78 -3.83
CA ASP A 196 -28.81 8.52 -3.39
C ASP A 196 -28.01 7.77 -2.29
N GLU A 197 -28.14 6.44 -2.23
CA GLU A 197 -27.52 5.59 -1.20
C GLU A 197 -25.99 5.79 -1.10
N VAL A 198 -25.49 5.96 0.11
CA VAL A 198 -24.05 6.10 0.39
C VAL A 198 -23.50 4.77 0.88
N ARG A 199 -22.48 4.27 0.19
CA ARG A 199 -21.89 2.95 0.45
C ARG A 199 -20.46 3.02 0.95
N TRP A 200 -19.70 4.01 0.48
CA TRP A 200 -18.26 4.12 0.72
C TRP A 200 -17.82 5.57 0.91
N PHE A 201 -16.92 5.78 1.87
CA PHE A 201 -16.21 7.02 2.10
C PHE A 201 -14.74 6.82 1.77
N VAL A 202 -14.19 7.61 0.86
CA VAL A 202 -12.81 7.48 0.37
C VAL A 202 -12.02 8.69 0.81
N MET A 203 -10.89 8.49 1.47
CA MET A 203 -9.97 9.55 1.85
C MET A 203 -8.72 9.52 0.96
N GLY A 204 -8.17 10.70 0.66
CA GLY A 204 -6.87 10.92 0.04
C GLY A 204 -6.41 12.36 0.21
N ASP A 205 -5.19 12.67 -0.22
CA ASP A 205 -4.58 14.01 -0.10
C ASP A 205 -4.71 14.85 -1.40
N ASP A 206 -4.37 16.14 -1.34
CA ASP A 206 -4.52 17.12 -2.43
C ASP A 206 -3.64 16.87 -3.67
N ASP A 207 -2.65 15.98 -3.57
CA ASP A 207 -1.80 15.47 -4.66
C ASP A 207 -2.05 13.98 -4.99
N THR A 208 -3.12 13.40 -4.47
CA THR A 208 -3.56 12.03 -4.81
C THR A 208 -4.35 12.03 -6.11
N VAL A 209 -3.91 11.23 -7.08
CA VAL A 209 -4.55 10.98 -8.37
C VAL A 209 -5.27 9.63 -8.32
N PHE A 210 -6.59 9.65 -8.16
CA PHE A 210 -7.41 8.44 -8.19
C PHE A 210 -7.73 8.00 -9.63
N PHE A 211 -8.02 6.70 -9.78
CA PHE A 211 -8.55 6.05 -10.99
C PHE A 211 -9.97 5.55 -10.67
N PRO A 212 -10.99 6.42 -10.76
CA PRO A 212 -12.22 6.22 -9.99
C PRO A 212 -13.08 5.04 -10.46
N ASP A 213 -13.03 4.69 -11.75
CA ASP A 213 -13.74 3.50 -12.25
C ASP A 213 -13.13 2.23 -11.65
N ASN A 214 -11.79 2.11 -11.64
CA ASN A 214 -11.08 0.99 -11.02
C ASN A 214 -11.30 0.92 -9.51
N LEU A 215 -11.36 2.07 -8.82
CA LEU A 215 -11.72 2.14 -7.40
C LEU A 215 -13.11 1.53 -7.17
N VAL A 216 -14.11 1.91 -7.98
CA VAL A 216 -15.46 1.34 -7.90
C VAL A 216 -15.46 -0.17 -8.18
N SER A 217 -14.73 -0.64 -9.20
CA SER A 217 -14.58 -2.07 -9.48
C SER A 217 -13.90 -2.83 -8.34
N VAL A 218 -12.96 -2.18 -7.62
CA VAL A 218 -12.34 -2.75 -6.41
C VAL A 218 -13.35 -2.86 -5.27
N LEU A 219 -14.11 -1.79 -5.00
CA LEU A 219 -15.11 -1.77 -3.93
C LEU A 219 -16.28 -2.72 -4.21
N ASN A 220 -16.59 -3.02 -5.48
CA ASN A 220 -17.58 -4.03 -5.89
C ASN A 220 -17.20 -5.49 -5.52
N LYS A 221 -15.99 -5.74 -5.01
CA LYS A 221 -15.61 -7.05 -4.44
C LYS A 221 -16.14 -7.29 -3.03
N TYR A 222 -16.59 -6.23 -2.34
CA TYR A 222 -16.92 -6.23 -0.92
C TYR A 222 -18.40 -5.89 -0.69
N ASP A 223 -19.01 -6.49 0.34
CA ASP A 223 -20.33 -6.07 0.77
C ASP A 223 -20.24 -4.74 1.55
N HIS A 224 -20.97 -3.73 1.09
CA HIS A 224 -20.91 -2.38 1.67
C HIS A 224 -21.73 -2.25 2.96
N GLU A 225 -22.53 -3.26 3.31
CA GLU A 225 -23.23 -3.34 4.60
C GLU A 225 -22.37 -3.94 5.72
N GLU A 226 -21.18 -4.46 5.39
CA GLU A 226 -20.23 -5.03 6.35
C GLU A 226 -19.11 -4.04 6.69
N LEU A 227 -18.44 -4.27 7.83
CA LEU A 227 -17.39 -3.39 8.34
C LEU A 227 -16.06 -3.56 7.58
N TYR A 228 -15.88 -2.78 6.52
CA TYR A 228 -14.63 -2.73 5.74
C TYR A 228 -13.84 -1.42 5.90
N TYR A 229 -12.52 -1.59 6.01
CA TYR A 229 -11.45 -0.61 5.82
C TYR A 229 -10.52 -1.13 4.73
N VAL A 230 -10.49 -0.50 3.56
CA VAL A 230 -9.83 -0.99 2.34
C VAL A 230 -8.73 -0.02 1.90
N GLY A 231 -7.54 -0.54 1.63
CA GLY A 231 -6.39 0.24 1.16
C GLY A 231 -5.16 -0.64 1.09
N ALA A 232 -3.95 -0.09 1.09
CA ALA A 232 -2.72 -0.87 1.23
C ALA A 232 -1.71 -0.27 2.22
N PRO A 233 -0.88 -1.14 2.84
CA PRO A 233 0.20 -0.71 3.72
C PRO A 233 1.32 -0.04 2.91
N SER A 234 2.39 0.33 3.62
CA SER A 234 3.64 0.69 2.97
C SER A 234 4.39 -0.62 2.66
N GLU A 235 5.63 -0.42 2.24
CA GLU A 235 6.38 -1.19 1.27
C GLU A 235 7.87 -0.77 1.36
N SER A 236 8.11 0.42 1.92
CA SER A 236 9.13 0.57 2.95
C SER A 236 8.87 -0.40 4.12
N VAL A 237 9.65 -1.49 4.15
CA VAL A 237 9.73 -2.45 5.28
C VAL A 237 9.79 -1.74 6.64
N GLU A 238 10.53 -0.64 6.70
CA GLU A 238 10.77 0.11 7.94
C GLU A 238 9.53 0.89 8.43
N GLN A 239 8.60 1.25 7.54
CA GLN A 239 7.33 1.85 7.91
C GLN A 239 6.33 0.78 8.36
N ASP A 240 6.28 -0.35 7.65
CA ASP A 240 5.37 -1.44 7.96
C ASP A 240 5.66 -2.13 9.28
N VAL A 241 6.94 -2.35 9.60
CA VAL A 241 7.38 -2.90 10.89
C VAL A 241 6.92 -1.99 12.04
N MET A 242 6.92 -0.67 11.85
CA MET A 242 6.41 0.29 12.84
C MET A 242 4.88 0.27 12.96
N HIS A 243 4.16 -0.01 11.87
CA HIS A 243 2.69 0.06 11.80
C HIS A 243 2.01 -1.33 11.69
N SER A 244 2.74 -2.40 12.05
CA SER A 244 2.26 -3.80 12.05
C SER A 244 1.66 -4.30 10.73
N TYR A 245 2.06 -3.70 9.58
CA TYR A 245 1.44 -3.93 8.26
C TYR A 245 -0.10 -3.76 8.23
N GLY A 246 -0.67 -3.03 9.20
CA GLY A 246 -2.12 -2.98 9.48
C GLY A 246 -2.79 -1.64 9.16
N MET A 247 -2.02 -0.65 8.70
CA MET A 247 -2.47 0.71 8.39
C MET A 247 -2.53 0.91 6.87
N ALA A 248 -3.64 1.40 6.33
CA ALA A 248 -3.62 1.99 4.99
C ALA A 248 -3.01 3.39 5.05
N PHE A 249 -2.11 3.67 4.12
CA PHE A 249 -1.48 4.99 4.04
C PHE A 249 -2.39 6.01 3.35
N GLY A 250 -2.64 7.14 4.01
CA GLY A 250 -3.62 8.16 3.64
C GLY A 250 -3.30 8.84 2.31
N GLY A 251 -2.01 9.01 2.02
CA GLY A 251 -1.54 9.53 0.74
C GLY A 251 -1.87 8.62 -0.43
N GLY A 252 -1.61 7.31 -0.31
CA GLY A 252 -2.11 6.32 -1.26
C GLY A 252 -3.65 6.29 -1.32
N GLY A 253 -4.31 6.74 -0.27
CA GLY A 253 -5.76 6.76 -0.13
C GLY A 253 -6.32 5.45 0.42
N PHE A 254 -7.51 5.54 1.00
CA PHE A 254 -8.22 4.38 1.54
C PHE A 254 -9.74 4.59 1.49
N ALA A 255 -10.50 3.49 1.52
CA ALA A 255 -11.94 3.49 1.58
C ALA A 255 -12.45 2.88 2.88
N VAL A 256 -13.54 3.43 3.40
CA VAL A 256 -14.26 2.94 4.58
C VAL A 256 -15.72 2.72 4.19
N SER A 257 -16.25 1.55 4.48
CA SER A 257 -17.68 1.21 4.28
C SER A 257 -18.60 2.15 5.08
N TYR A 258 -19.84 2.34 4.64
CA TYR A 258 -20.83 3.14 5.36
C TYR A 258 -20.99 2.78 6.85
N PRO A 259 -21.18 1.51 7.26
CA PRO A 259 -21.30 1.14 8.68
C PRO A 259 -20.01 1.39 9.47
N ALA A 260 -18.83 1.16 8.88
CA ALA A 260 -17.56 1.45 9.55
C ALA A 260 -17.34 2.96 9.71
N ALA A 261 -17.72 3.78 8.73
CA ALA A 261 -17.69 5.23 8.85
C ALA A 261 -18.69 5.75 9.92
N ALA A 262 -19.87 5.12 10.01
CA ALA A 262 -20.86 5.43 11.05
C ALA A 262 -20.38 5.06 12.47
N ALA A 263 -19.66 3.95 12.61
CA ALA A 263 -19.03 3.55 13.87
C ALA A 263 -17.86 4.48 14.22
N LEU A 264 -17.00 4.79 13.24
CA LEU A 264 -15.87 5.70 13.40
C LEU A 264 -16.35 7.10 13.83
N ALA A 265 -17.39 7.65 13.21
CA ALA A 265 -17.93 8.96 13.55
C ALA A 265 -18.43 9.06 15.01
N LYS A 266 -18.85 7.95 15.63
CA LYS A 266 -19.23 7.91 17.06
C LYS A 266 -18.03 7.83 17.99
N ALA A 267 -16.90 7.26 17.54
CA ALA A 267 -15.74 6.96 18.37
C ALA A 267 -14.55 7.94 18.18
N ILE A 268 -14.48 8.63 17.04
CA ILE A 268 -13.29 9.36 16.57
C ILE A 268 -12.79 10.41 17.58
N ASP A 269 -13.68 11.18 18.21
CA ASP A 269 -13.28 12.25 19.13
C ASP A 269 -12.53 11.70 20.36
N GLY A 270 -13.07 10.69 21.03
CA GLY A 270 -12.41 10.04 22.18
C GLY A 270 -11.22 9.15 21.77
N CYS A 271 -11.25 8.57 20.57
CA CYS A 271 -10.11 7.83 20.02
C CYS A 271 -8.90 8.75 19.78
N LEU A 272 -9.11 9.92 19.16
CA LEU A 272 -8.04 10.90 18.92
C LEU A 272 -7.43 11.45 20.21
N GLU A 273 -8.16 11.45 21.32
CA GLU A 273 -7.64 11.78 22.64
C GLU A 273 -6.76 10.66 23.23
N ARG A 274 -7.17 9.39 23.08
CA ARG A 274 -6.34 8.23 23.47
C ARG A 274 -5.03 8.17 22.69
N TYR A 275 -5.11 8.32 21.36
CA TYR A 275 -3.94 8.29 20.46
C TYR A 275 -3.36 9.67 20.15
N ARG A 276 -3.55 10.66 21.03
CA ARG A 276 -3.09 12.05 20.81
C ARG A 276 -1.59 12.19 20.56
N TRP A 277 -0.79 11.21 20.95
CA TRP A 277 0.66 11.17 20.75
C TRP A 277 1.10 10.67 19.37
N PHE A 278 0.22 10.02 18.61
CA PHE A 278 0.55 9.47 17.29
C PHE A 278 0.89 10.59 16.29
N TYR A 279 1.81 10.31 15.37
CA TYR A 279 2.37 11.32 14.49
C TYR A 279 1.49 11.53 13.25
N GLY A 280 1.26 10.49 12.46
CA GLY A 280 0.42 10.55 11.27
C GLY A 280 -1.07 10.57 11.60
N SER A 281 -1.86 11.12 10.67
CA SER A 281 -3.31 10.91 10.59
C SER A 281 -3.66 9.44 10.48
N ASP A 282 -2.94 8.75 9.61
CA ASP A 282 -3.24 7.40 9.16
C ASP A 282 -3.09 6.39 10.30
N GLN A 283 -2.06 6.59 11.13
CA GLN A 283 -1.80 5.82 12.33
C GLN A 283 -2.96 5.96 13.35
N ARG A 284 -3.59 7.14 13.40
CA ARG A 284 -4.76 7.39 14.26
C ARG A 284 -6.00 6.72 13.68
N VAL A 285 -6.24 6.84 12.37
CA VAL A 285 -7.35 6.17 11.68
C VAL A 285 -7.28 4.66 11.84
N GLN A 286 -6.10 4.07 11.62
CA GLN A 286 -5.83 2.65 11.88
C GLN A 286 -6.17 2.28 13.32
N ALA A 287 -5.69 3.05 14.30
CA ALA A 287 -5.92 2.75 15.71
C ALA A 287 -7.43 2.80 16.05
N CYS A 288 -8.15 3.81 15.59
CA CYS A 288 -9.60 3.93 15.81
C CYS A 288 -10.40 2.80 15.13
N LEU A 289 -10.04 2.42 13.91
CA LEU A 289 -10.69 1.30 13.23
C LEU A 289 -10.34 -0.05 13.88
N SER A 290 -9.11 -0.20 14.41
CA SER A 290 -8.69 -1.38 15.17
C SER A 290 -9.43 -1.51 16.51
N GLU A 291 -9.65 -0.41 17.23
CA GLU A 291 -10.51 -0.39 18.45
C GLU A 291 -11.96 -0.82 18.14
N LEU A 292 -12.44 -0.53 16.94
CA LEU A 292 -13.76 -0.93 16.45
C LEU A 292 -13.80 -2.35 15.87
N GLY A 293 -12.67 -3.08 15.89
CA GLY A 293 -12.57 -4.44 15.35
C GLY A 293 -12.54 -4.50 13.81
N VAL A 294 -12.18 -3.41 13.13
CA VAL A 294 -12.17 -3.29 11.67
C VAL A 294 -10.72 -3.33 11.14
N PRO A 295 -10.19 -4.51 10.76
CA PRO A 295 -8.82 -4.64 10.25
C PRO A 295 -8.68 -4.12 8.81
N LEU A 296 -7.43 -3.83 8.41
CA LEU A 296 -7.13 -3.47 7.02
C LEU A 296 -7.35 -4.64 6.05
N THR A 297 -8.24 -4.41 5.10
CA THR A 297 -8.44 -5.22 3.90
C THR A 297 -7.50 -4.72 2.80
N ARG A 298 -6.55 -5.56 2.38
CA ARG A 298 -5.44 -5.14 1.52
C ARG A 298 -5.76 -5.19 0.02
N GLU A 299 -5.56 -4.07 -0.66
CA GLU A 299 -5.72 -3.91 -2.10
C GLU A 299 -4.45 -3.31 -2.73
N PRO A 300 -3.66 -4.05 -3.52
CA PRO A 300 -2.37 -3.60 -4.08
C PRO A 300 -2.53 -2.67 -5.30
N GLY A 301 -3.65 -1.94 -5.36
CA GLY A 301 -3.95 -0.96 -6.39
C GLY A 301 -3.78 0.48 -5.92
N PHE A 302 -3.76 0.70 -4.61
CA PHE A 302 -3.45 2.00 -4.02
C PHE A 302 -1.91 2.18 -4.06
N HIS A 303 -1.42 3.39 -4.34
CA HIS A 303 0.03 3.68 -4.36
C HIS A 303 0.35 5.03 -3.74
N GLN A 304 1.06 5.00 -2.62
CA GLN A 304 1.81 6.14 -2.10
C GLN A 304 3.18 6.17 -2.77
N VAL A 305 3.65 7.33 -3.25
CA VAL A 305 5.02 7.47 -3.81
C VAL A 305 5.78 8.56 -3.04
N ASN A 306 6.04 8.31 -1.76
CA ASN A 306 6.45 9.36 -0.81
C ASN A 306 7.86 9.94 -1.06
N SER A 307 8.01 11.18 -0.63
CA SER A 307 9.15 12.05 -0.86
C SER A 307 9.55 12.95 0.33
N ALA A 308 8.69 13.09 1.34
CA ALA A 308 8.81 14.08 2.41
C ALA A 308 9.37 13.45 3.71
N PRO A 309 10.48 13.97 4.28
CA PRO A 309 11.12 13.36 5.44
C PRO A 309 10.22 13.39 6.67
N PHE A 310 9.77 12.23 7.13
CA PHE A 310 9.43 12.05 8.54
C PHE A 310 10.66 12.45 9.38
N PRO A 311 10.51 13.26 10.45
CA PRO A 311 11.63 13.68 11.26
C PRO A 311 12.32 12.48 11.90
N SER A 312 13.61 12.32 11.59
CA SER A 312 14.42 11.19 12.02
C SER A 312 14.53 11.09 13.54
N PHE A 313 13.91 10.07 14.14
CA PHE A 313 14.41 9.54 15.41
C PHE A 313 15.66 8.71 15.11
N PHE A 314 16.80 9.15 15.65
CA PHE A 314 18.11 8.57 15.34
C PHE A 314 18.22 7.10 15.78
N VAL A 315 18.49 6.21 14.81
CA VAL A 315 19.20 4.95 15.04
C VAL A 315 20.40 4.91 14.10
N LEU A 316 21.53 5.45 14.56
CA LEU A 316 22.82 5.28 13.90
C LEU A 316 23.57 4.12 14.55
N SER A 317 23.59 2.97 13.90
CA SER A 317 24.57 1.90 14.16
C SER A 317 25.41 1.67 12.90
N LYS A 318 26.61 2.26 12.86
CA LYS A 318 27.63 1.87 11.87
C LYS A 318 28.11 0.46 12.22
N PRO A 319 28.12 -0.51 11.28
CA PRO A 319 28.73 -1.80 11.54
C PRO A 319 30.26 -1.63 11.68
N ARG A 320 30.80 -1.96 12.85
CA ARG A 320 32.25 -2.19 13.02
C ARG A 320 32.50 -3.66 12.69
N ARG A 321 33.43 -3.92 11.77
CA ARG A 321 33.72 -5.26 11.24
C ARG A 321 34.86 -5.86 12.06
N GLU A 322 34.54 -6.85 12.89
CA GLU A 322 35.51 -7.80 13.47
C GLU A 322 35.07 -9.22 13.08
N GLU A 323 36.02 -10.15 13.02
CA GLU A 323 35.79 -11.48 12.46
C GLU A 323 35.09 -12.42 13.46
N GLY A 324 33.92 -12.93 13.07
CA GLY A 324 33.21 -13.99 13.81
C GLY A 324 31.93 -13.54 14.52
N GLY A 325 30.80 -13.62 13.81
CA GLY A 325 29.45 -13.49 14.40
C GLY A 325 28.78 -12.14 14.13
N LEU A 326 27.52 -12.18 13.69
CA LEU A 326 26.69 -11.01 13.45
C LEU A 326 25.76 -10.77 14.65
N ASN A 327 26.15 -9.90 15.58
CA ASN A 327 25.25 -9.40 16.63
C ASN A 327 24.64 -8.05 16.20
N ILE A 328 23.34 -7.89 16.38
CA ILE A 328 22.60 -6.64 16.10
C ILE A 328 22.10 -6.09 17.45
N ASP A 329 22.82 -5.12 18.01
CA ASP A 329 22.36 -4.38 19.19
C ASP A 329 21.38 -3.27 18.80
N VAL A 330 20.15 -3.35 19.30
CA VAL A 330 19.11 -2.33 19.10
C VAL A 330 19.01 -1.45 20.35
N ALA A 331 19.65 -0.29 20.33
CA ALA A 331 19.57 0.69 21.39
C ALA A 331 18.37 1.64 21.19
N VAL A 332 17.27 1.42 21.92
CA VAL A 332 16.13 2.34 21.96
C VAL A 332 16.37 3.46 22.97
N SER A 333 16.56 4.69 22.48
CA SER A 333 16.66 5.88 23.33
C SER A 333 15.27 6.38 23.78
N SER A 334 15.19 6.92 25.00
CA SER A 334 13.98 7.50 25.63
C SER A 334 12.79 6.57 25.94
N VAL A 335 13.03 5.53 26.73
CA VAL A 335 12.00 4.92 27.61
C VAL A 335 12.56 4.87 29.03
N PRO A 336 11.78 5.12 30.10
CA PRO A 336 12.27 4.96 31.48
C PRO A 336 12.85 3.56 31.72
N ALA A 337 13.99 3.48 32.41
CA ALA A 337 14.82 2.27 32.54
C ALA A 337 14.11 1.04 33.14
N THR A 338 12.94 1.23 33.75
CA THR A 338 12.07 0.16 34.27
C THR A 338 11.44 -0.70 33.18
N ALA A 339 11.18 -0.16 31.99
CA ALA A 339 10.43 -0.88 30.93
C ALA A 339 11.32 -1.75 30.02
N GLN A 340 12.61 -1.43 29.88
CA GLN A 340 13.54 -2.20 29.04
C GLN A 340 13.78 -3.64 29.55
N ARG A 341 13.47 -3.93 30.82
CA ARG A 341 13.64 -5.28 31.39
C ARG A 341 12.50 -6.26 31.07
N LEU A 342 11.33 -5.81 30.62
CA LEU A 342 10.24 -6.72 30.22
C LEU A 342 10.40 -7.24 28.78
N VAL A 343 10.89 -6.42 27.85
CA VAL A 343 10.96 -6.76 26.42
C VAL A 343 12.05 -7.79 26.12
N GLY A 344 13.15 -7.80 26.89
CA GLY A 344 14.21 -8.81 26.74
C GLY A 344 13.84 -10.21 27.26
N ALA A 345 12.85 -10.32 28.16
CA ALA A 345 12.49 -11.59 28.79
C ALA A 345 11.53 -12.45 27.95
N THR A 346 10.68 -11.82 27.13
CA THR A 346 9.70 -12.53 26.29
C THR A 346 10.33 -13.25 25.09
N HIS A 347 11.42 -12.71 24.53
CA HIS A 347 12.04 -13.28 23.33
C HIS A 347 12.82 -14.59 23.56
N HIS A 348 13.26 -14.89 24.78
CA HIS A 348 13.97 -16.16 25.06
C HIS A 348 13.05 -17.33 25.41
N LEU A 349 11.82 -17.10 25.89
CA LEU A 349 10.87 -18.20 26.17
C LEU A 349 10.19 -18.76 24.91
N ALA A 350 10.01 -17.95 23.86
CA ALA A 350 9.34 -18.37 22.63
C ALA A 350 10.11 -19.45 21.84
N ALA A 351 11.39 -19.68 22.13
CA ALA A 351 12.28 -20.55 21.36
C ALA A 351 12.34 -22.02 21.85
N GLN A 352 11.61 -22.40 22.92
CA GLN A 352 11.71 -23.76 23.51
C GLN A 352 10.40 -24.57 23.58
N VAL A 353 9.26 -24.05 23.10
CA VAL A 353 7.95 -24.75 23.18
C VAL A 353 7.27 -24.90 21.81
N SER A 354 8.01 -25.37 20.80
CA SER A 354 7.42 -25.86 19.55
C SER A 354 8.01 -27.21 19.17
N GLY A 355 7.38 -28.27 19.69
CA GLY A 355 7.90 -29.63 19.63
C GLY A 355 6.86 -30.70 19.97
N ARG A 356 5.69 -30.67 19.33
CA ARG A 356 4.75 -31.81 19.21
C ARG A 356 3.74 -31.61 18.08
N LEU A 357 3.32 -32.72 17.49
CA LEU A 357 2.60 -32.81 16.20
C LEU A 357 1.11 -32.49 16.33
N PHE A 358 0.55 -31.81 15.32
CA PHE A 358 -0.83 -32.01 14.84
C PHE A 358 -0.85 -31.87 13.30
N PRO A 359 -1.82 -32.50 12.58
CA PRO A 359 -1.66 -32.82 11.17
C PRO A 359 -1.92 -31.65 10.21
N VAL A 360 -1.09 -31.54 9.16
CA VAL A 360 -1.24 -30.54 8.10
C VAL A 360 -2.39 -30.92 7.16
N THR A 361 -3.56 -30.33 7.37
CA THR A 361 -4.59 -30.25 6.34
C THR A 361 -4.14 -29.29 5.24
N LYS A 362 -4.23 -29.72 3.98
CA LYS A 362 -3.74 -28.97 2.81
C LYS A 362 -4.36 -27.57 2.71
N PHE A 363 -3.54 -26.54 2.93
CA PHE A 363 -3.79 -25.24 2.34
C PHE A 363 -3.60 -25.34 0.81
N PRO A 364 -4.46 -24.71 -0.02
CA PRO A 364 -4.19 -24.57 -1.44
C PRO A 364 -2.94 -23.72 -1.66
N ARG A 365 -2.15 -24.04 -2.69
CA ARG A 365 -1.01 -23.19 -3.08
C ARG A 365 -1.55 -21.83 -3.49
N VAL A 366 -1.16 -20.80 -2.75
CA VAL A 366 -1.27 -19.41 -3.23
C VAL A 366 -0.12 -19.20 -4.20
N ASP A 367 -0.43 -19.24 -5.50
CA ASP A 367 0.54 -18.86 -6.53
C ASP A 367 1.00 -17.40 -6.32
N ASN A 368 2.23 -17.08 -6.74
CA ASN A 368 2.92 -15.82 -6.47
C ASN A 368 2.13 -14.57 -6.90
N VAL A 369 1.29 -14.02 -5.99
CA VAL A 369 0.67 -12.71 -6.13
C VAL A 369 1.43 -11.73 -5.25
N VAL A 370 2.35 -10.98 -5.87
CA VAL A 370 3.12 -9.94 -5.20
C VAL A 370 2.21 -8.74 -4.93
N LEU A 371 2.11 -8.35 -3.65
CA LEU A 371 1.37 -7.17 -3.20
C LEU A 371 2.32 -5.97 -3.23
N VAL A 372 1.96 -4.89 -3.95
CA VAL A 372 2.85 -3.73 -4.17
C VAL A 372 2.05 -2.43 -4.22
N GLN A 373 2.41 -1.53 -3.31
CA GLN A 373 2.36 -0.06 -3.34
C GLN A 373 3.89 0.36 -3.41
N VAL A 374 4.42 1.60 -3.55
CA VAL A 374 5.85 1.85 -3.16
C VAL A 374 6.28 3.28 -2.71
N ASP A 375 6.72 3.43 -1.45
CA ASP A 375 7.61 4.48 -0.91
C ASP A 375 9.00 4.44 -1.63
N VAL A 376 9.10 5.06 -2.80
CA VAL A 376 10.34 5.19 -3.59
C VAL A 376 10.74 6.63 -3.92
N ARG A 377 12.07 6.85 -3.95
CA ARG A 377 12.68 8.05 -4.53
C ARG A 377 13.22 7.80 -5.93
N GLY A 378 13.31 8.86 -6.73
CA GLY A 378 13.95 8.85 -8.03
C GLY A 378 12.95 8.58 -9.15
N ASP A 379 13.24 7.62 -10.01
CA ASP A 379 12.40 7.29 -11.17
C ASP A 379 11.52 6.07 -10.88
N ALA A 380 10.21 6.29 -10.73
CA ALA A 380 9.21 5.24 -10.49
C ALA A 380 8.88 4.41 -11.76
N TYR A 381 9.52 4.67 -12.90
CA TYR A 381 9.25 4.03 -14.18
C TYR A 381 9.19 2.49 -14.10
N GLY A 382 10.24 1.86 -13.55
CA GLY A 382 10.38 0.41 -13.57
C GLY A 382 9.33 -0.32 -12.75
N MET A 383 8.80 0.34 -11.72
CA MET A 383 7.67 -0.09 -10.89
C MET A 383 6.35 0.01 -11.67
N LEU A 384 6.03 1.18 -12.24
CA LEU A 384 4.78 1.36 -13.01
C LEU A 384 4.76 0.52 -14.30
N ALA A 385 5.91 0.28 -14.92
CA ALA A 385 6.05 -0.61 -16.07
C ALA A 385 5.90 -2.11 -15.73
N ALA A 386 6.02 -2.46 -14.46
CA ALA A 386 5.81 -3.80 -13.91
C ALA A 386 4.76 -3.81 -12.79
N HIS A 387 3.73 -2.97 -12.93
CA HIS A 387 2.61 -2.92 -12.00
C HIS A 387 1.99 -4.33 -11.87
N PRO A 388 1.65 -4.78 -10.65
CA PRO A 388 1.06 -6.10 -10.45
C PRO A 388 -0.24 -6.28 -11.22
N VAL A 389 -0.68 -7.54 -11.39
CA VAL A 389 -1.95 -7.87 -12.04
C VAL A 389 -3.13 -7.61 -11.10
N ALA A 390 -3.34 -6.32 -10.83
CA ALA A 390 -4.37 -5.72 -10.00
C ALA A 390 -4.81 -4.39 -10.63
N PRO A 391 -6.01 -3.88 -10.35
CA PRO A 391 -6.45 -2.57 -10.81
C PRO A 391 -5.53 -1.48 -10.27
N LEU A 392 -5.10 -0.53 -11.09
CA LEU A 392 -4.52 0.72 -10.59
C LEU A 392 -5.66 1.57 -10.01
N VAL A 393 -5.59 1.92 -8.73
CA VAL A 393 -6.63 2.66 -7.98
C VAL A 393 -6.21 4.09 -7.69
N SER A 394 -4.94 4.33 -7.36
CA SER A 394 -4.42 5.67 -7.05
C SER A 394 -2.90 5.78 -7.25
N LEU A 395 -2.41 7.01 -7.36
CA LEU A 395 -1.00 7.41 -7.31
C LEU A 395 -0.90 8.71 -6.48
N HIS A 396 0.18 8.95 -5.76
CA HIS A 396 0.31 10.11 -4.85
C HIS A 396 1.76 10.62 -4.75
N HIS A 397 1.97 11.89 -4.36
CA HIS A 397 3.28 12.58 -4.29
C HIS A 397 4.07 12.62 -5.63
N LEU A 398 3.36 12.62 -6.76
CA LEU A 398 3.95 12.63 -8.10
C LEU A 398 4.80 13.88 -8.40
N ASP A 399 4.55 14.99 -7.71
CA ASP A 399 5.33 16.24 -7.76
C ASP A 399 6.76 16.13 -7.23
N HIS A 400 7.07 15.06 -6.48
CA HIS A 400 8.35 14.93 -5.79
C HIS A 400 9.24 13.77 -6.27
N ILE A 401 8.76 12.94 -7.18
CA ILE A 401 9.58 11.97 -7.93
C ILE A 401 10.00 12.55 -9.29
N GLN A 402 10.84 11.83 -10.03
CA GLN A 402 11.04 12.16 -11.44
C GLN A 402 9.71 11.97 -12.21
N PRO A 403 9.38 12.85 -13.17
CA PRO A 403 8.15 12.72 -13.94
C PRO A 403 8.02 11.34 -14.57
N ILE A 404 6.92 10.64 -14.29
CA ILE A 404 6.72 9.23 -14.70
C ILE A 404 6.77 9.03 -16.22
N SER A 405 6.67 10.09 -16.99
CA SER A 405 6.78 10.12 -18.45
C SER A 405 7.69 11.28 -18.86
N PRO A 406 8.61 11.08 -19.83
CA PRO A 406 9.38 12.17 -20.43
C PRO A 406 8.53 13.07 -21.34
N ARG A 407 7.21 12.84 -21.41
CA ARG A 407 6.25 13.57 -22.24
C ARG A 407 5.39 14.48 -21.37
N GLY A 408 6.05 15.45 -20.75
CA GLY A 408 5.46 16.49 -19.91
C GLY A 408 6.53 17.52 -19.56
N LYS A 409 6.13 18.76 -19.22
CA LYS A 409 7.06 19.75 -18.66
C LYS A 409 7.06 19.72 -17.13
N THR A 410 5.95 19.28 -16.56
CA THR A 410 5.73 19.12 -15.11
C THR A 410 5.36 17.66 -14.79
N ALA A 411 5.41 17.29 -13.50
CA ALA A 411 4.89 16.01 -13.03
C ALA A 411 3.41 15.81 -13.38
N LEU A 412 2.60 16.88 -13.26
CA LEU A 412 1.18 16.89 -13.62
C LEU A 412 0.97 16.59 -15.12
N ASP A 413 1.77 17.19 -16.01
CA ASP A 413 1.72 16.90 -17.45
C ASP A 413 2.11 15.45 -17.75
N ALA A 414 3.06 14.89 -17.00
CA ALA A 414 3.58 13.54 -17.22
C ALA A 414 2.58 12.43 -16.83
N VAL A 415 1.71 12.68 -15.85
CA VAL A 415 0.65 11.73 -15.45
C VAL A 415 -0.64 11.86 -16.27
N ARG A 416 -0.93 13.05 -16.82
CA ARG A 416 -2.15 13.31 -17.62
C ARG A 416 -2.41 12.26 -18.72
N PRO A 417 -1.44 11.83 -19.55
CA PRO A 417 -1.67 10.80 -20.58
C PRO A 417 -2.13 9.44 -20.01
N LEU A 418 -1.67 9.05 -18.82
CA LEU A 418 -2.07 7.81 -18.16
C LEU A 418 -3.52 7.90 -17.64
N VAL A 419 -3.87 9.04 -17.03
CA VAL A 419 -5.25 9.31 -16.59
C VAL A 419 -6.20 9.35 -17.80
N ASP A 420 -5.82 10.04 -18.87
CA ASP A 420 -6.61 10.11 -20.10
C ASP A 420 -6.78 8.74 -20.76
N ALA A 421 -5.72 7.91 -20.80
CA ALA A 421 -5.81 6.54 -21.31
C ALA A 421 -6.72 5.65 -20.44
N SER A 422 -6.66 5.79 -19.12
CA SER A 422 -7.52 5.01 -18.22
C SER A 422 -9.02 5.25 -18.49
N ARG A 423 -9.41 6.43 -18.98
CA ARG A 423 -10.81 6.73 -19.35
C ARG A 423 -11.33 5.93 -20.57
N TYR A 424 -10.45 5.29 -21.34
CA TYR A 424 -10.82 4.46 -22.50
C TYR A 424 -10.98 2.97 -22.18
N ASP A 425 -10.15 2.45 -21.27
CA ASP A 425 -10.17 1.05 -20.80
C ASP A 425 -9.61 1.00 -19.36
N PRO A 426 -10.42 1.37 -18.34
CA PRO A 426 -9.92 1.56 -16.97
C PRO A 426 -9.27 0.29 -16.43
N ALA A 427 -9.93 -0.85 -16.66
CA ALA A 427 -9.50 -2.14 -16.16
C ALA A 427 -8.14 -2.60 -16.73
N ARG A 428 -7.72 -1.99 -17.85
CA ARG A 428 -6.46 -2.26 -18.53
C ARG A 428 -5.31 -1.33 -18.14
N ALA A 429 -5.57 -0.26 -17.39
CA ALA A 429 -4.51 0.66 -16.93
C ALA A 429 -3.35 -0.09 -16.25
N LEU A 430 -2.12 0.16 -16.73
CA LEU A 430 -0.86 -0.49 -16.36
C LEU A 430 -0.80 -2.02 -16.50
N GLN A 431 -1.86 -2.70 -16.97
CA GLN A 431 -1.86 -4.16 -17.06
C GLN A 431 -0.79 -4.64 -18.04
N GLN A 432 0.04 -5.57 -17.55
CA GLN A 432 1.12 -6.14 -18.33
C GLN A 432 0.62 -7.10 -19.42
N SER A 433 1.26 -7.05 -20.58
CA SER A 433 1.11 -8.06 -21.63
C SER A 433 2.44 -8.31 -22.33
N PHE A 434 2.83 -9.58 -22.44
CA PHE A 434 4.10 -9.96 -23.06
C PHE A 434 3.89 -10.68 -24.39
N CYS A 435 4.82 -10.48 -25.30
CA CYS A 435 4.92 -11.26 -26.52
C CYS A 435 6.30 -11.15 -27.16
N TYR A 436 6.54 -12.05 -28.10
CA TYR A 436 7.83 -12.20 -28.75
C TYR A 436 7.70 -11.82 -30.23
N GLN A 437 8.73 -11.15 -30.77
CA GLN A 437 8.85 -10.81 -32.19
C GLN A 437 10.06 -11.54 -32.74
N HIS A 438 9.83 -12.58 -33.53
CA HIS A 438 10.87 -13.24 -34.31
C HIS A 438 11.10 -12.45 -35.59
N GLY A 439 12.36 -12.35 -36.04
CA GLY A 439 12.73 -11.64 -37.25
C GLY A 439 13.51 -12.49 -38.26
N PRO A 440 13.69 -11.99 -39.50
CA PRO A 440 14.60 -12.60 -40.46
C PRO A 440 16.01 -12.69 -39.87
N GLY A 441 16.67 -13.84 -39.98
CA GLY A 441 17.97 -14.10 -39.35
C GLY A 441 17.90 -14.70 -37.94
N GLY A 442 16.73 -15.18 -37.49
CA GLY A 442 16.62 -16.04 -36.31
C GLY A 442 16.69 -15.35 -34.95
N TYR A 443 16.73 -14.01 -34.90
CA TYR A 443 16.65 -13.28 -33.64
C TYR A 443 15.22 -13.27 -33.08
N THR A 444 15.12 -13.26 -31.75
CA THR A 444 13.88 -13.08 -31.01
C THR A 444 13.99 -11.84 -30.13
N TRP A 445 13.02 -10.94 -30.24
CA TRP A 445 12.83 -9.83 -29.30
C TRP A 445 11.73 -10.15 -28.31
N SER A 446 11.84 -9.61 -27.11
CA SER A 446 10.76 -9.61 -26.10
C SER A 446 10.10 -8.24 -26.07
N VAL A 447 8.78 -8.21 -26.03
CA VAL A 447 7.97 -7.00 -25.94
C VAL A 447 7.17 -7.07 -24.66
N SER A 448 7.37 -6.10 -23.76
CA SER A 448 6.55 -5.91 -22.56
C SER A 448 5.73 -4.64 -22.71
N VAL A 449 4.41 -4.76 -22.61
CA VAL A 449 3.45 -3.66 -22.68
C VAL A 449 2.87 -3.44 -21.30
N ALA A 450 3.03 -2.24 -20.73
CA ALA A 450 2.20 -1.75 -19.63
C ALA A 450 1.17 -0.78 -20.24
N TRP A 451 -0.06 -1.26 -20.45
CA TRP A 451 -1.03 -0.54 -21.28
C TRP A 451 -1.40 0.82 -20.67
N GLY A 452 -1.61 1.82 -21.53
CA GLY A 452 -1.80 3.22 -21.11
C GLY A 452 -0.53 3.95 -20.66
N TYR A 453 0.62 3.28 -20.53
CA TYR A 453 1.84 3.89 -19.99
C TYR A 453 3.07 3.74 -20.89
N THR A 454 3.63 2.52 -21.00
CA THR A 454 4.90 2.28 -21.70
C THR A 454 4.93 0.94 -22.44
N VAL A 455 5.79 0.85 -23.46
CA VAL A 455 6.23 -0.41 -24.06
C VAL A 455 7.75 -0.50 -23.98
N GLN A 456 8.23 -1.65 -23.54
CA GLN A 456 9.65 -2.02 -23.51
C GLN A 456 9.90 -3.03 -24.63
N VAL A 457 10.85 -2.74 -25.53
CA VAL A 457 11.30 -3.68 -26.56
C VAL A 457 12.73 -4.10 -26.22
N TYR A 458 12.90 -5.36 -25.83
CA TYR A 458 14.17 -6.01 -25.56
C TYR A 458 14.67 -6.66 -26.86
N PRO A 459 15.81 -6.23 -27.44
CA PRO A 459 16.37 -6.87 -28.64
C PRO A 459 16.99 -8.27 -28.41
N TRP A 460 16.49 -9.00 -27.41
CA TRP A 460 16.85 -10.35 -27.01
C TRP A 460 15.65 -11.06 -26.36
N ALA A 461 15.73 -12.38 -26.19
CA ALA A 461 14.73 -13.18 -25.49
C ALA A 461 14.88 -13.04 -23.97
N VAL A 462 13.77 -12.79 -23.27
CA VAL A 462 13.65 -12.59 -21.82
C VAL A 462 12.45 -13.41 -21.34
N ALA A 463 12.61 -14.20 -20.28
CA ALA A 463 11.53 -15.06 -19.82
C ALA A 463 10.39 -14.22 -19.21
N PRO A 464 9.12 -14.68 -19.28
CA PRO A 464 7.99 -13.93 -18.74
C PRO A 464 8.15 -13.55 -17.26
N HIS A 465 8.68 -14.46 -16.45
CA HIS A 465 8.90 -14.23 -15.02
C HIS A 465 9.99 -13.18 -14.73
N GLU A 466 10.88 -12.88 -15.68
CA GLU A 466 11.86 -11.79 -15.57
C GLU A 466 11.27 -10.44 -16.03
N LEU A 467 10.27 -10.46 -16.91
CA LEU A 467 9.54 -9.27 -17.38
C LEU A 467 8.53 -8.75 -16.33
N GLU A 468 8.05 -9.64 -15.46
CA GLU A 468 7.22 -9.30 -14.28
C GLU A 468 8.03 -8.63 -13.17
N VAL A 469 9.36 -8.80 -13.14
CA VAL A 469 10.21 -8.13 -12.15
C VAL A 469 10.43 -6.66 -12.58
N PRO A 470 10.19 -5.67 -11.71
CA PRO A 470 10.44 -4.27 -12.02
C PRO A 470 11.92 -3.99 -12.31
N LEU A 471 12.18 -3.13 -13.31
CA LEU A 471 13.50 -2.56 -13.50
C LEU A 471 13.84 -1.65 -12.32
N GLN A 472 15.06 -1.76 -11.81
CA GLN A 472 15.52 -0.89 -10.74
C GLN A 472 15.89 0.51 -11.28
N THR A 473 14.89 1.38 -11.37
CA THR A 473 15.03 2.81 -11.70
C THR A 473 14.94 3.72 -10.47
N PHE A 474 14.46 3.16 -9.35
CA PHE A 474 14.16 3.85 -8.10
C PHE A 474 15.09 3.41 -6.96
N ARG A 475 15.07 4.19 -5.87
CA ARG A 475 15.84 3.97 -4.63
C ARG A 475 14.93 3.93 -3.42
N THR A 476 15.40 3.32 -2.34
CA THR A 476 14.70 3.29 -1.05
C THR A 476 14.43 4.69 -0.52
N TRP A 477 13.24 4.85 0.06
CA TRP A 477 12.76 6.10 0.61
C TRP A 477 13.69 6.75 1.66
N ARG A 478 14.02 6.02 2.74
CA ARG A 478 14.82 6.58 3.85
C ARG A 478 16.33 6.60 3.59
N SER A 479 16.88 5.50 3.08
CA SER A 479 18.33 5.30 2.97
C SER A 479 18.96 5.73 1.63
N TRP A 480 18.16 6.12 0.63
CA TRP A 480 18.62 6.43 -0.74
C TRP A 480 19.47 5.30 -1.38
N ALA A 481 19.26 4.07 -0.92
CA ALA A 481 20.00 2.89 -1.31
C ALA A 481 19.26 2.10 -2.41
N ASP A 482 19.96 1.13 -2.98
CA ASP A 482 19.41 0.20 -3.98
C ASP A 482 18.61 -0.95 -3.34
N GLY A 483 18.18 -0.81 -2.09
CA GLY A 483 17.39 -1.80 -1.34
C GLY A 483 17.67 -1.77 0.17
N PRO A 484 17.04 -2.67 0.96
CA PRO A 484 16.05 -3.67 0.52
C PRO A 484 14.66 -3.07 0.23
N PHE A 485 13.87 -3.77 -0.57
CA PHE A 485 12.45 -3.51 -0.82
C PHE A 485 11.62 -4.74 -0.39
N VAL A 486 10.31 -4.62 -0.20
CA VAL A 486 9.41 -5.78 0.04
C VAL A 486 9.23 -6.70 -1.19
N PHE A 487 9.81 -6.35 -2.33
CA PHE A 487 9.68 -7.06 -3.61
C PHE A 487 11.02 -7.13 -4.34
N ASN A 488 11.14 -8.09 -5.27
CA ASN A 488 12.34 -8.27 -6.08
C ASN A 488 12.46 -7.20 -7.17
N THR A 489 13.67 -6.73 -7.44
CA THR A 489 13.99 -5.84 -8.57
C THR A 489 15.05 -6.48 -9.46
N ARG A 490 15.07 -6.10 -10.75
CA ARG A 490 16.15 -6.47 -11.68
C ARG A 490 16.98 -5.25 -12.03
N LYS A 491 18.30 -5.40 -11.96
CA LYS A 491 19.25 -4.31 -12.20
C LYS A 491 19.14 -3.78 -13.62
N LEU A 492 19.08 -2.46 -13.76
CA LEU A 492 19.25 -1.76 -15.02
C LEU A 492 20.72 -1.34 -15.15
N SER A 493 21.46 -1.89 -16.11
CA SER A 493 22.85 -1.46 -16.38
C SER A 493 22.84 -0.11 -17.12
N PRO A 494 23.30 1.00 -16.51
CA PRO A 494 23.25 2.31 -17.17
C PRO A 494 24.26 2.42 -18.32
N ASP A 495 25.44 1.82 -18.14
CA ASP A 495 26.62 1.97 -19.01
C ASP A 495 26.69 1.01 -20.20
N ASP A 496 25.90 -0.07 -20.19
CA ASP A 496 25.86 -1.07 -21.26
C ASP A 496 24.62 -0.89 -22.15
N ALA A 497 24.83 -0.28 -23.32
CA ALA A 497 23.81 -0.11 -24.35
C ALA A 497 23.26 -1.44 -24.89
N CYS A 498 24.00 -2.55 -24.76
CA CYS A 498 23.57 -3.90 -25.13
C CYS A 498 22.80 -4.65 -24.02
N ALA A 499 22.59 -4.03 -22.85
CA ALA A 499 21.80 -4.58 -21.74
C ALA A 499 20.54 -3.76 -21.40
N ARG A 500 20.19 -2.76 -22.23
CA ARG A 500 19.02 -1.88 -22.03
C ARG A 500 17.91 -2.14 -23.07
N PRO A 501 16.64 -2.26 -22.66
CA PRO A 501 15.52 -2.24 -23.60
C PRO A 501 15.37 -0.86 -24.24
N ALA A 502 14.79 -0.84 -25.44
CA ALA A 502 14.27 0.38 -26.05
C ALA A 502 12.92 0.74 -25.41
N MET A 503 12.82 1.97 -24.93
CA MET A 503 11.64 2.45 -24.20
C MET A 503 10.73 3.26 -25.10
N PHE A 504 9.43 3.04 -24.98
CA PHE A 504 8.40 3.79 -25.69
C PHE A 504 7.35 4.28 -24.70
N PHE A 505 6.94 5.54 -24.80
CA PHE A 505 5.95 6.15 -23.90
C PHE A 505 4.69 6.55 -24.66
N LEU A 506 3.53 6.47 -24.00
CA LEU A 506 2.24 6.78 -24.61
C LEU A 506 2.27 8.17 -25.29
N SER A 507 1.75 8.23 -26.51
CA SER A 507 1.58 9.48 -27.29
C SER A 507 0.10 9.83 -27.46
N ARG A 508 -0.72 8.79 -27.61
CA ARG A 508 -2.09 8.89 -28.10
C ARG A 508 -2.85 7.64 -27.74
N VAL A 509 -4.10 7.80 -27.33
CA VAL A 509 -5.11 6.76 -27.15
C VAL A 509 -6.31 7.10 -28.03
N ARG A 510 -7.02 6.09 -28.51
CA ARG A 510 -8.28 6.21 -29.25
C ARG A 510 -9.07 4.92 -29.17
N ASN A 511 -10.38 5.00 -29.36
CA ASN A 511 -11.18 3.83 -29.73
C ASN A 511 -10.84 3.42 -31.17
N GLU A 512 -10.67 2.12 -31.39
CA GLU A 512 -10.64 1.50 -32.73
C GLU A 512 -12.04 1.01 -33.10
N THR A 513 -12.74 0.42 -32.13
CA THR A 513 -14.16 0.07 -32.21
C THR A 513 -14.85 0.44 -30.90
N ALA A 514 -16.16 0.23 -30.79
CA ALA A 514 -16.89 0.37 -29.53
C ALA A 514 -16.44 -0.62 -28.42
N ARG A 515 -15.56 -1.59 -28.71
CA ARG A 515 -15.07 -2.62 -27.78
C ARG A 515 -13.56 -2.87 -27.90
N SER A 516 -12.81 -1.99 -28.57
CA SER A 516 -11.35 -2.07 -28.66
C SER A 516 -10.69 -0.70 -28.71
N THR A 517 -9.53 -0.60 -28.08
CA THR A 517 -8.69 0.59 -28.04
C THR A 517 -7.41 0.40 -28.87
N VAL A 518 -6.88 1.52 -29.37
CA VAL A 518 -5.55 1.60 -29.97
C VAL A 518 -4.75 2.69 -29.28
N THR A 519 -3.62 2.30 -28.71
CA THR A 519 -2.64 3.19 -28.10
C THR A 519 -1.36 3.24 -28.94
N GLU A 520 -0.84 4.44 -29.18
CA GLU A 520 0.38 4.68 -29.95
C GLU A 520 1.48 5.20 -29.01
N TYR A 521 2.62 4.52 -28.97
CA TYR A 521 3.76 4.84 -28.10
C TYR A 521 4.95 5.26 -28.98
N ALA A 522 5.60 6.37 -28.64
CA ALA A 522 6.79 6.82 -29.36
C ALA A 522 8.05 6.49 -28.57
N ARG A 523 9.13 6.18 -29.30
CA ARG A 523 10.46 5.91 -28.78
C ARG A 523 10.96 7.09 -27.93
N HIS A 524 11.58 6.76 -26.80
CA HIS A 524 12.34 7.68 -25.97
C HIS A 524 13.77 7.15 -25.80
N ASP A 525 14.70 7.80 -26.47
CA ASP A 525 16.11 7.41 -26.47
C ASP A 525 16.84 8.05 -25.27
N ALA A 526 16.70 7.42 -24.10
CA ALA A 526 17.36 7.80 -22.84
C ALA A 526 18.88 7.50 -22.80
N THR A 527 19.56 7.62 -23.94
CA THR A 527 21.02 7.42 -24.08
C THR A 527 21.68 8.77 -24.36
N PRO A 528 22.63 9.21 -23.52
CA PRO A 528 23.60 10.22 -23.91
C PRO A 528 24.32 9.79 -25.19
N ALA A 529 24.65 10.75 -26.06
CA ALA A 529 25.37 10.48 -27.29
C ALA A 529 26.74 9.83 -26.98
N GLY A 530 26.97 8.59 -27.45
CA GLY A 530 28.31 7.97 -27.37
C GLY A 530 28.40 6.44 -27.39
N LYS A 531 27.36 5.69 -26.98
CA LYS A 531 27.40 4.21 -26.95
C LYS A 531 26.16 3.59 -27.59
N VAL A 532 26.33 3.01 -28.78
CA VAL A 532 25.28 2.27 -29.51
C VAL A 532 25.68 0.79 -29.60
N CYS A 533 24.73 -0.12 -29.37
CA CYS A 533 24.96 -1.55 -29.51
C CYS A 533 24.91 -1.98 -30.99
N ASP A 534 26.03 -2.45 -31.56
CA ASP A 534 26.11 -2.84 -32.99
C ASP A 534 25.55 -4.25 -33.31
N LYS A 535 25.06 -4.98 -32.30
CA LYS A 535 24.40 -6.28 -32.50
C LYS A 535 23.23 -6.13 -33.50
N ALA A 536 23.11 -7.05 -34.44
CA ALA A 536 22.12 -6.97 -35.52
C ALA A 536 20.67 -6.83 -35.02
N SER A 537 20.32 -7.47 -33.88
CA SER A 537 19.01 -7.33 -33.26
C SER A 537 18.74 -5.91 -32.74
N PHE A 538 19.77 -5.22 -32.20
CA PHE A 538 19.68 -3.84 -31.72
C PHE A 538 19.57 -2.85 -32.88
N ARG A 539 20.38 -3.02 -33.94
CA ARG A 539 20.23 -2.27 -35.20
C ARG A 539 18.86 -2.48 -35.85
N ALA A 540 18.28 -3.67 -35.74
CA ALA A 540 16.95 -3.94 -36.24
C ALA A 540 15.85 -3.28 -35.36
N ALA A 541 16.06 -3.18 -34.05
CA ALA A 541 15.12 -2.57 -33.10
C ALA A 541 15.20 -1.03 -33.09
N SER A 542 16.37 -0.42 -33.34
CA SER A 542 16.54 1.04 -33.38
C SER A 542 15.72 1.71 -34.49
N MET A 543 15.47 1.00 -35.60
CA MET A 543 14.56 1.43 -36.66
C MET A 543 13.10 1.62 -36.20
N VAL A 544 12.66 0.96 -35.11
CA VAL A 544 11.28 1.09 -34.61
C VAL A 544 11.14 2.39 -33.84
N HIS A 545 10.42 3.37 -34.39
CA HIS A 545 10.15 4.67 -33.74
C HIS A 545 8.79 4.73 -33.05
N THR A 546 7.84 3.89 -33.47
CA THR A 546 6.48 3.85 -32.93
C THR A 546 6.03 2.41 -32.68
N VAL A 547 5.44 2.15 -31.51
CA VAL A 547 4.67 0.94 -31.23
C VAL A 547 3.19 1.27 -31.27
N LYS A 548 2.38 0.47 -31.96
CA LYS A 548 0.90 0.56 -31.94
C LYS A 548 0.34 -0.67 -31.25
N VAL A 549 -0.27 -0.48 -30.08
CA VAL A 549 -0.90 -1.55 -29.33
C VAL A 549 -2.40 -1.52 -29.59
N PHE A 550 -2.95 -2.64 -30.02
CA PHE A 550 -4.37 -2.89 -30.24
C PHE A 550 -4.86 -3.81 -29.12
N ALA A 551 -5.93 -3.43 -28.42
CA ALA A 551 -6.44 -4.19 -27.29
C ALA A 551 -7.98 -4.23 -27.30
N PRO A 552 -8.61 -5.42 -27.21
CA PRO A 552 -10.02 -5.51 -26.83
C PRO A 552 -10.21 -4.94 -25.43
N ASN A 553 -11.33 -4.28 -25.13
CA ASN A 553 -11.57 -3.73 -23.80
C ASN A 553 -11.50 -4.82 -22.73
N MET A 554 -10.86 -4.53 -21.59
CA MET A 554 -10.72 -5.49 -20.50
C MET A 554 -11.99 -5.49 -19.64
N SER A 555 -12.48 -6.67 -19.24
CA SER A 555 -13.58 -6.75 -18.27
C SER A 555 -13.02 -6.85 -16.86
N GLU A 556 -13.75 -6.32 -15.88
CA GLU A 556 -13.42 -6.52 -14.46
C GLU A 556 -13.32 -8.02 -14.10
N SER A 557 -14.11 -8.85 -14.79
CA SER A 557 -14.09 -10.31 -14.62
C SER A 557 -12.78 -10.97 -15.07
N ASP A 558 -11.97 -10.32 -15.91
CA ASP A 558 -10.66 -10.86 -16.31
C ASP A 558 -9.64 -10.78 -15.15
N TRP A 559 -9.81 -9.87 -14.18
CA TRP A 559 -8.93 -9.80 -13.00
C TRP A 559 -9.10 -10.96 -12.02
N VAL A 560 -10.27 -11.62 -12.00
CA VAL A 560 -10.58 -12.76 -11.12
C VAL A 560 -10.39 -14.12 -11.81
N ARG A 561 -9.97 -14.14 -13.09
CA ARG A 561 -9.82 -15.37 -13.88
C ARG A 561 -8.35 -15.69 -14.11
N ALA A 562 -7.97 -16.93 -13.85
CA ALA A 562 -6.67 -17.45 -14.25
C ALA A 562 -6.66 -17.82 -15.76
N PRO A 563 -5.58 -17.55 -16.50
CA PRO A 563 -4.42 -16.74 -16.11
C PRO A 563 -4.75 -15.24 -16.12
N ARG A 564 -4.34 -14.51 -15.09
CA ARG A 564 -4.69 -13.09 -14.91
C ARG A 564 -4.00 -12.18 -15.93
N ARG A 565 -2.81 -12.57 -16.42
CA ARG A 565 -2.00 -11.83 -17.41
C ARG A 565 -2.42 -12.18 -18.84
N GLN A 566 -2.55 -11.16 -19.70
CA GLN A 566 -2.78 -11.33 -21.14
C GLN A 566 -1.44 -11.44 -21.90
N CYS A 567 -1.49 -11.96 -23.12
CA CYS A 567 -0.32 -12.07 -24.01
C CYS A 567 -0.59 -11.28 -25.28
N CYS A 568 0.41 -11.11 -26.15
CA CYS A 568 0.20 -10.42 -27.42
C CYS A 568 0.71 -11.19 -28.65
N LYS A 569 0.46 -10.64 -29.83
CA LYS A 569 1.09 -11.00 -31.10
C LYS A 569 1.73 -9.76 -31.69
N THR A 570 2.92 -9.90 -32.25
CA THR A 570 3.70 -8.82 -32.84
C THR A 570 3.62 -8.89 -34.37
N ARG A 571 3.62 -7.72 -35.03
CA ARG A 571 3.74 -7.60 -36.48
C ARG A 571 4.51 -6.33 -36.82
N ARG A 572 5.72 -6.49 -37.35
CA ARG A 572 6.51 -5.38 -37.89
C ARG A 572 5.96 -4.95 -39.26
N THR A 573 5.82 -3.65 -39.51
CA THR A 573 5.36 -3.14 -40.81
C THR A 573 6.43 -3.26 -41.89
N ARG A 574 6.04 -3.15 -43.18
CA ARG A 574 6.94 -3.31 -44.35
C ARG A 574 8.20 -2.45 -44.29
N TRP A 575 8.09 -1.23 -43.76
CA TRP A 575 9.19 -0.27 -43.62
C TRP A 575 9.97 -0.41 -42.30
N GLY A 576 9.56 -1.31 -41.43
CA GLY A 576 10.28 -1.62 -40.19
C GLY A 576 10.18 -0.57 -39.07
N SER A 577 9.58 0.60 -39.34
CA SER A 577 9.51 1.76 -38.45
C SER A 577 8.39 1.72 -37.41
N VAL A 578 7.38 0.88 -37.65
CA VAL A 578 6.25 0.65 -36.74
C VAL A 578 6.18 -0.81 -36.35
N LEU A 579 6.06 -1.07 -35.05
CA LEU A 579 5.75 -2.38 -34.49
C LEU A 579 4.27 -2.39 -34.07
N GLU A 580 3.45 -3.22 -34.70
CA GLU A 580 2.10 -3.49 -34.22
C GLU A 580 2.13 -4.59 -33.17
N VAL A 581 1.36 -4.42 -32.10
CA VAL A 581 1.19 -5.38 -31.01
C VAL A 581 -0.31 -5.57 -30.80
N ARG A 582 -0.82 -6.80 -30.91
CA ARG A 582 -2.24 -7.12 -30.66
C ARG A 582 -2.37 -7.93 -29.38
N ILE A 583 -2.97 -7.35 -28.35
CA ILE A 583 -3.23 -8.03 -27.06
C ILE A 583 -4.37 -9.04 -27.23
N ARG A 584 -4.26 -10.18 -26.56
CA ARG A 584 -5.18 -11.33 -26.61
C ARG A 584 -5.02 -12.22 -25.39
N ARG A 585 -5.84 -13.26 -25.29
CA ARG A 585 -5.60 -14.36 -24.36
C ARG A 585 -4.33 -15.13 -24.74
N CYS A 586 -3.59 -15.57 -23.72
CA CYS A 586 -2.41 -16.41 -23.88
C CYS A 586 -2.77 -17.77 -24.48
N GLY A 587 -1.91 -18.25 -25.37
CA GLY A 587 -1.91 -19.63 -25.85
C GLY A 587 -1.22 -20.56 -24.84
N ARG A 588 -1.25 -21.86 -25.14
CA ARG A 588 -0.57 -22.88 -24.33
C ARG A 588 0.95 -22.63 -24.34
N GLY A 589 1.57 -22.52 -23.15
CA GLY A 589 3.02 -22.31 -22.98
C GLY A 589 3.49 -20.85 -22.95
N GLU A 590 2.76 -19.91 -23.55
CA GLU A 590 3.15 -18.49 -23.64
C GLU A 590 3.23 -17.76 -22.28
N LEU A 591 2.73 -18.38 -21.20
CA LEU A 591 2.88 -17.86 -19.85
C LEU A 591 4.28 -18.08 -19.27
N THR A 592 4.97 -19.13 -19.71
CA THR A 592 6.18 -19.69 -19.09
C THR A 592 7.44 -19.54 -19.95
N THR A 593 7.31 -19.55 -21.28
CA THR A 593 8.45 -19.56 -22.21
C THR A 593 8.35 -18.48 -23.30
N PRO A 594 9.49 -17.90 -23.73
CA PRO A 594 9.60 -17.13 -24.97
C PRO A 594 9.19 -17.86 -26.25
#